data_AF-A0A316F656-F1
#
_entry.id   AF-A0A316F656-F1
#
_cell.length_a   1.000
_cell.length_b   1.000
_cell.length_c   1.000
_cell.angle_alpha   90.00
_cell.angle_beta   90.00
_cell.angle_gamma   90.00
#
_symmetry.space_group_name_H-M   'P 1'
#
loop_
_entity.id
_entity.type
_entity.pdbx_description
1 polymer ?
#
loop_
_entity_poly.entity_id
_entity_poly.type
_entity_poly.pdbx_seq_one_letter_code
_entity_poly.pdbx_strand_id
1 'polypeptide(L)'
;MNQRKTLATATAFLLTSAALAMSGASPAYADEEPHCLPQGPGAVVIGDVMPNNLIGTPFDDFIDGRGGADLIDGRGGNDVILGGDGDDIILGGDGADSIDGENGDDLVSGNRCDDLAAGGDGDDTVNGNEDDDTLSGGAGIDAVNGDSGDDQLAGDSGDDVLSGGDGQDRVRGGMGDDDIAGNEQNDRLDGDGGDDVLNGGFGDDDLFGGDGGDVVRGNDGDDQMDGEAGNDTGNGGPAGDVDVCSPATETQINC
;
A
#
# COMPACT_ATOMS: atom_id res chain seq x y z
N MET A 1 12.06 24.16 -90.76
CA MET A 1 11.77 25.09 -89.65
C MET A 1 12.41 24.53 -88.39
N ASN A 2 13.23 25.35 -87.73
CA ASN A 2 14.21 24.98 -86.71
C ASN A 2 13.65 24.15 -85.55
N GLN A 3 14.22 22.97 -85.33
CA GLN A 3 14.17 22.26 -84.05
C GLN A 3 15.20 22.90 -83.10
N ARG A 4 14.73 23.54 -82.03
CA ARG A 4 15.57 23.90 -80.87
C ARG A 4 15.10 23.13 -79.65
N LYS A 5 16.07 22.38 -79.13
CA LYS A 5 16.12 21.64 -77.87
C LYS A 5 15.67 22.50 -76.68
N THR A 6 14.98 21.88 -75.73
CA THR A 6 15.22 22.17 -74.30
C THR A 6 15.13 20.87 -73.50
N LEU A 7 16.24 20.54 -72.85
CA LEU A 7 16.45 19.43 -71.92
C LEU A 7 15.55 19.59 -70.69
N ALA A 8 14.80 18.55 -70.34
CA ALA A 8 14.24 18.40 -68.99
C ALA A 8 15.20 17.50 -68.20
N THR A 9 15.95 18.10 -67.30
CA THR A 9 16.85 17.45 -66.35
C THR A 9 16.03 16.69 -65.32
N ALA A 10 16.13 15.35 -65.34
CA ALA A 10 15.58 14.49 -64.29
C ALA A 10 16.41 14.68 -63.01
N THR A 11 15.82 15.28 -61.98
CA THR A 11 16.40 15.33 -60.63
C THR A 11 15.94 14.06 -59.90
N ALA A 12 16.83 13.07 -59.83
CA ALA A 12 16.65 11.90 -59.00
C ALA A 12 16.87 12.31 -57.53
N PHE A 13 15.81 12.23 -56.72
CA PHE A 13 15.90 12.44 -55.27
C PHE A 13 16.44 11.14 -54.65
N LEU A 14 17.73 11.13 -54.32
CA LEU A 14 18.35 10.10 -53.50
C LEU A 14 17.79 10.23 -52.08
N LEU A 15 16.86 9.34 -51.70
CA LEU A 15 16.60 9.07 -50.29
C LEU A 15 17.83 8.36 -49.73
N THR A 16 18.67 9.12 -49.04
CA THR A 16 19.71 8.57 -48.16
C THR A 16 19.02 8.19 -46.85
N SER A 17 19.12 6.91 -46.50
CA SER A 17 18.68 6.37 -45.21
C SER A 17 19.41 7.09 -44.08
N ALA A 18 18.68 7.91 -43.31
CA ALA A 18 19.11 8.32 -42.00
C ALA A 18 18.74 7.20 -41.02
N ALA A 19 19.70 6.30 -40.76
CA ALA A 19 19.66 5.49 -39.56
C ALA A 19 19.90 6.44 -38.37
N LEU A 20 18.82 6.80 -37.67
CA LEU A 20 18.92 7.49 -36.40
C LEU A 20 19.29 6.44 -35.35
N ALA A 21 20.59 6.36 -35.05
CA ALA A 21 21.06 5.68 -33.86
C ALA A 21 20.55 6.47 -32.64
N MET A 22 19.53 5.96 -31.94
CA MET A 22 19.24 6.41 -30.58
C MET A 22 20.24 5.71 -29.66
N SER A 23 21.32 6.43 -29.38
CA SER A 23 22.30 6.11 -28.37
C SER A 23 21.83 6.60 -27.01
N GLY A 24 21.88 5.74 -26.00
CA GLY A 24 21.96 6.14 -24.59
C GLY A 24 20.87 5.57 -23.72
N ALA A 25 21.12 4.39 -23.17
CA ALA A 25 20.50 3.98 -21.92
C ALA A 25 21.25 4.67 -20.75
N SER A 26 20.47 5.14 -19.75
CA SER A 26 20.74 5.28 -18.29
C SER A 26 20.44 6.68 -17.72
N PRO A 27 19.88 6.85 -16.49
CA PRO A 27 19.28 5.86 -15.56
C PRO A 27 17.84 6.23 -15.09
N ALA A 28 17.13 5.22 -14.55
CA ALA A 28 16.02 5.29 -13.58
C ALA A 28 15.24 6.62 -13.45
N TYR A 29 14.37 6.90 -14.41
CA TYR A 29 13.07 7.52 -14.13
C TYR A 29 12.08 6.44 -14.55
N ALA A 30 11.68 5.60 -13.60
CA ALA A 30 10.52 4.73 -13.79
C ALA A 30 9.27 5.63 -13.89
N ASP A 31 8.16 5.05 -14.31
CA ASP A 31 6.93 5.69 -14.75
C ASP A 31 6.23 6.54 -13.67
N GLU A 32 6.76 7.73 -13.37
CA GLU A 32 6.03 8.77 -12.61
C GLU A 32 4.90 9.28 -13.51
N GLU A 33 3.76 8.61 -13.48
CA GLU A 33 2.56 9.07 -14.15
C GLU A 33 2.19 10.49 -13.62
N PRO A 34 1.74 11.41 -14.48
CA PRO A 34 1.59 12.83 -14.15
C PRO A 34 0.57 13.14 -13.04
N HIS A 35 -0.17 12.14 -12.55
CA HIS A 35 -1.12 12.25 -11.44
C HIS A 35 -0.47 12.17 -10.06
N CYS A 36 0.69 11.54 -9.90
CA CYS A 36 1.42 11.49 -8.62
C CYS A 36 2.25 12.76 -8.33
N LEU A 37 2.15 13.77 -9.20
CA LEU A 37 2.81 15.05 -8.98
C LEU A 37 1.89 16.00 -8.20
N PRO A 38 2.42 16.76 -7.23
CA PRO A 38 1.64 17.77 -6.51
C PRO A 38 1.01 18.72 -7.52
N GLN A 39 -0.31 18.80 -7.46
CA GLN A 39 -1.04 19.72 -8.30
C GLN A 39 -1.03 21.09 -7.61
N GLY A 40 -1.51 22.15 -8.27
CA GLY A 40 -1.61 23.45 -7.59
C GLY A 40 -2.52 23.37 -6.36
N PRO A 41 -2.58 24.42 -5.52
CA PRO A 41 -3.53 24.43 -4.40
C PRO A 41 -4.97 24.33 -4.90
N GLY A 42 -5.72 23.42 -4.31
CA GLY A 42 -7.14 23.17 -4.51
C GLY A 42 -8.04 24.00 -3.59
N ALA A 43 -9.20 23.44 -3.29
CA ALA A 43 -10.24 24.02 -2.46
C ALA A 43 -10.07 23.64 -0.97
N VAL A 44 -10.89 24.29 -0.16
CA VAL A 44 -11.10 23.95 1.26
C VAL A 44 -12.56 23.58 1.39
N VAL A 45 -12.84 22.31 1.64
CA VAL A 45 -14.19 21.72 1.69
C VAL A 45 -14.47 21.31 3.12
N ILE A 46 -15.52 21.86 3.73
CA ILE A 46 -15.77 21.66 5.16
C ILE A 46 -17.23 21.26 5.36
N GLY A 47 -17.44 20.15 6.06
CA GLY A 47 -18.72 19.60 6.46
C GLY A 47 -19.36 20.30 7.66
N ASP A 48 -20.41 19.67 8.19
CA ASP A 48 -21.12 20.11 9.39
C ASP A 48 -21.13 19.08 10.53
N VAL A 49 -22.28 18.63 11.01
CA VAL A 49 -22.36 17.61 12.09
C VAL A 49 -23.41 16.55 11.75
N MET A 50 -23.77 16.53 10.47
CA MET A 50 -24.76 15.67 9.85
C MET A 50 -24.09 15.05 8.63
N PRO A 51 -24.59 13.90 8.16
CA PRO A 51 -24.10 13.27 6.93
C PRO A 51 -23.96 14.24 5.76
N ASN A 52 -22.79 14.29 5.17
CA ASN A 52 -22.40 15.14 4.06
C ASN A 52 -21.95 14.31 2.85
N ASN A 53 -21.90 14.99 1.70
CA ASN A 53 -21.26 14.49 0.50
C ASN A 53 -20.27 15.56 0.07
N LEU A 54 -19.01 15.34 0.41
CA LEU A 54 -17.91 16.26 0.23
C LEU A 54 -17.08 15.79 -0.96
N ILE A 55 -16.79 16.72 -1.85
CA ILE A 55 -16.14 16.40 -3.11
C ILE A 55 -15.08 17.47 -3.36
N GLY A 56 -13.84 17.02 -3.47
CA GLY A 56 -12.70 17.82 -3.86
C GLY A 56 -12.67 18.19 -5.34
N THR A 57 -11.51 18.58 -5.77
CA THR A 57 -11.13 19.07 -7.08
C THR A 57 -9.95 18.24 -7.60
N PRO A 58 -9.51 18.41 -8.86
CA PRO A 58 -8.29 17.74 -9.33
C PRO A 58 -6.97 18.40 -8.85
N PHE A 59 -6.98 19.04 -7.68
CA PHE A 59 -5.89 19.85 -7.13
C PHE A 59 -5.84 19.67 -5.62
N ASP A 60 -4.66 19.76 -5.01
CA ASP A 60 -4.41 19.60 -3.57
C ASP A 60 -5.46 20.30 -2.65
N ASP A 61 -6.45 19.55 -2.20
CA ASP A 61 -7.58 19.99 -1.40
C ASP A 61 -7.32 19.82 0.11
N PHE A 62 -8.05 20.59 0.91
CA PHE A 62 -8.24 20.28 2.33
C PHE A 62 -9.71 19.97 2.57
N ILE A 63 -10.02 18.77 3.03
CA ILE A 63 -11.37 18.29 3.28
C ILE A 63 -11.50 17.89 4.76
N ASP A 64 -12.56 18.37 5.41
CA ASP A 64 -12.84 18.10 6.84
C ASP A 64 -14.34 17.82 6.98
N GLY A 65 -14.70 16.55 7.21
CA GLY A 65 -16.08 16.07 7.37
C GLY A 65 -16.73 16.52 8.67
N ARG A 66 -15.92 16.50 9.74
CA ARG A 66 -16.22 16.86 11.13
C ARG A 66 -17.13 15.88 11.85
N GLY A 67 -18.34 15.65 11.37
CA GLY A 67 -19.27 14.85 12.15
C GLY A 67 -20.49 14.39 11.38
N GLY A 68 -20.97 13.21 11.76
CA GLY A 68 -21.96 12.46 11.01
C GLY A 68 -21.28 11.64 9.91
N ALA A 69 -21.89 10.50 9.57
CA ALA A 69 -21.41 9.61 8.50
C ALA A 69 -21.37 10.29 7.13
N ASP A 70 -20.18 10.64 6.68
CA ASP A 70 -19.87 11.40 5.50
C ASP A 70 -19.45 10.51 4.32
N LEU A 71 -19.64 11.04 3.11
CA LEU A 71 -19.05 10.49 1.89
C LEU A 71 -18.08 11.53 1.34
N ILE A 72 -16.79 11.20 1.33
CA ILE A 72 -15.70 12.08 0.92
C ILE A 72 -14.99 11.51 -0.31
N ASP A 73 -14.80 12.35 -1.33
CA ASP A 73 -14.09 12.04 -2.59
C ASP A 73 -13.09 13.17 -2.88
N GLY A 74 -11.80 12.95 -2.60
CA GLY A 74 -10.70 13.91 -2.83
C GLY A 74 -10.49 14.19 -4.32
N ARG A 75 -10.51 13.09 -5.09
CA ARG A 75 -10.37 12.97 -6.54
C ARG A 75 -8.95 12.98 -7.04
N GLY A 76 -8.25 14.10 -6.96
CA GLY A 76 -6.99 14.24 -7.66
C GLY A 76 -6.13 15.33 -7.08
N GLY A 77 -4.81 15.18 -7.14
CA GLY A 77 -3.90 16.04 -6.41
C GLY A 77 -3.59 15.44 -5.04
N ASN A 78 -2.75 16.11 -4.28
CA ASN A 78 -2.31 15.62 -2.98
C ASN A 78 -3.20 16.23 -1.91
N ASP A 79 -4.21 15.50 -1.47
CA ASP A 79 -5.25 15.99 -0.59
C ASP A 79 -4.90 15.75 0.88
N VAL A 80 -5.49 16.58 1.74
CA VAL A 80 -5.55 16.33 3.19
C VAL A 80 -7.01 16.14 3.56
N ILE A 81 -7.36 14.95 4.01
CA ILE A 81 -8.73 14.54 4.31
C ILE A 81 -8.83 14.14 5.78
N LEU A 82 -9.76 14.75 6.50
CA LEU A 82 -10.18 14.38 7.85
C LEU A 82 -11.64 13.93 7.79
N GLY A 83 -11.93 12.70 8.18
CA GLY A 83 -13.29 12.14 8.28
C GLY A 83 -14.09 12.86 9.36
N GLY A 84 -13.69 12.66 10.61
CA GLY A 84 -14.28 13.33 11.77
C GLY A 84 -15.00 12.34 12.67
N ASP A 85 -16.14 12.74 13.24
CA ASP A 85 -16.97 11.83 14.03
C ASP A 85 -17.98 11.06 13.15
N GLY A 86 -18.05 9.74 13.30
CA GLY A 86 -19.07 8.87 12.71
C GLY A 86 -18.55 8.09 11.50
N ASP A 87 -19.25 7.01 11.17
CA ASP A 87 -18.84 6.02 10.17
C ASP A 87 -18.78 6.63 8.74
N ASP A 88 -17.57 6.94 8.27
CA ASP A 88 -17.31 7.66 7.03
C ASP A 88 -16.92 6.72 5.87
N ILE A 89 -17.13 7.20 4.64
CA ILE A 89 -16.57 6.59 3.43
C ILE A 89 -15.66 7.61 2.78
N ILE A 90 -14.37 7.30 2.72
CA ILE A 90 -13.32 8.22 2.26
C ILE A 90 -12.59 7.60 1.07
N LEU A 91 -12.57 8.34 -0.03
CA LEU A 91 -11.78 8.04 -1.23
C LEU A 91 -10.78 9.19 -1.42
N GLY A 92 -9.48 8.89 -1.34
CA GLY A 92 -8.40 9.82 -1.64
C GLY A 92 -8.43 10.20 -3.12
N GLY A 93 -8.07 9.25 -3.98
CA GLY A 93 -8.16 9.38 -5.44
C GLY A 93 -6.79 9.30 -6.09
N ASP A 94 -6.55 10.14 -7.09
CA ASP A 94 -5.27 10.20 -7.78
C ASP A 94 -4.31 11.17 -7.02
N GLY A 95 -3.18 10.70 -6.52
CA GLY A 95 -2.16 11.59 -5.92
C GLY A 95 -1.79 11.12 -4.52
N ALA A 96 -0.69 11.65 -3.98
CA ALA A 96 -0.21 11.21 -2.66
C ALA A 96 -1.01 11.94 -1.57
N ASP A 97 -2.03 11.28 -1.05
CA ASP A 97 -3.01 11.80 -0.11
C ASP A 97 -2.60 11.55 1.35
N SER A 98 -3.11 12.41 2.23
CA SER A 98 -3.03 12.24 3.68
C SER A 98 -4.44 12.16 4.24
N ILE A 99 -4.82 10.97 4.71
CA ILE A 99 -6.17 10.63 5.13
C ILE A 99 -6.17 10.17 6.59
N ASP A 100 -7.11 10.68 7.38
CA ASP A 100 -7.37 10.28 8.77
C ASP A 100 -8.89 10.17 8.95
N GLY A 101 -9.41 8.97 9.24
CA GLY A 101 -10.84 8.74 9.50
C GLY A 101 -11.32 9.41 10.80
N GLU A 102 -10.42 9.57 11.77
CA GLU A 102 -10.67 10.06 13.12
C GLU A 102 -11.52 9.11 14.00
N ASN A 103 -12.82 9.34 14.23
CA ASN A 103 -13.62 8.48 15.11
C ASN A 103 -14.78 7.87 14.32
N GLY A 104 -15.00 6.56 14.41
CA GLY A 104 -16.10 5.90 13.70
C GLY A 104 -15.62 4.59 13.10
N ASP A 105 -16.55 3.77 12.63
CA ASP A 105 -16.18 2.59 11.84
C ASP A 105 -16.06 3.00 10.37
N ASP A 106 -14.85 3.33 9.91
CA ASP A 106 -14.60 4.01 8.64
C ASP A 106 -14.20 3.07 7.50
N LEU A 107 -14.52 3.48 6.28
CA LEU A 107 -14.02 2.86 5.05
C LEU A 107 -13.11 3.84 4.33
N VAL A 108 -11.80 3.58 4.36
CA VAL A 108 -10.76 4.42 3.78
C VAL A 108 -10.11 3.72 2.57
N SER A 109 -9.90 4.48 1.50
CA SER A 109 -9.17 4.03 0.30
C SER A 109 -8.26 5.14 -0.21
N GLY A 110 -6.96 4.87 -0.29
CA GLY A 110 -5.95 5.73 -0.90
C GLY A 110 -6.17 5.87 -2.42
N ASN A 111 -6.12 4.73 -3.11
CA ASN A 111 -6.29 4.51 -4.56
C ASN A 111 -4.97 4.48 -5.34
N ARG A 112 -4.38 5.61 -5.69
CA ARG A 112 -3.21 5.63 -6.58
C ARG A 112 -2.16 6.56 -6.02
N CYS A 113 -0.90 6.19 -6.25
CA CYS A 113 0.28 6.84 -5.71
C CYS A 113 0.44 6.58 -4.21
N ASP A 114 1.64 6.85 -3.70
CA ASP A 114 2.00 6.62 -2.30
C ASP A 114 1.14 7.44 -1.32
N ASP A 115 0.20 6.78 -0.65
CA ASP A 115 -0.73 7.39 0.29
C ASP A 115 -0.32 7.20 1.75
N LEU A 116 -0.76 8.13 2.61
CA LEU A 116 -0.74 8.00 4.05
C LEU A 116 -2.17 7.97 4.58
N ALA A 117 -2.64 6.81 5.05
CA ALA A 117 -4.01 6.63 5.52
C ALA A 117 -4.07 6.00 6.92
N ALA A 118 -4.95 6.54 7.76
CA ALA A 118 -5.30 5.96 9.06
C ALA A 118 -6.82 5.80 9.19
N GLY A 119 -7.27 4.69 9.76
CA GLY A 119 -8.67 4.47 10.15
C GLY A 119 -9.04 5.37 11.33
N GLY A 120 -8.39 5.17 12.47
CA GLY A 120 -8.58 6.01 13.65
C GLY A 120 -9.10 5.22 14.84
N ASP A 121 -10.09 5.75 15.56
CA ASP A 121 -10.80 5.07 16.64
C ASP A 121 -12.07 4.40 16.06
N GLY A 122 -12.16 3.07 16.06
CA GLY A 122 -13.33 2.31 15.57
C GLY A 122 -12.91 1.01 14.91
N ASP A 123 -13.88 0.24 14.40
CA ASP A 123 -13.57 -0.97 13.63
C ASP A 123 -13.49 -0.59 12.13
N ASP A 124 -12.28 -0.34 11.64
CA ASP A 124 -12.02 0.31 10.36
C ASP A 124 -11.70 -0.66 9.21
N THR A 125 -11.85 -0.17 7.98
CA THR A 125 -11.32 -0.84 6.78
C THR A 125 -10.49 0.14 5.97
N VAL A 126 -9.18 -0.11 5.87
CA VAL A 126 -8.20 0.77 5.21
C VAL A 126 -7.55 0.03 4.04
N ASN A 127 -7.65 0.59 2.83
CA ASN A 127 -7.07 0.00 1.62
C ASN A 127 -6.10 0.97 0.93
N GLY A 128 -4.86 0.54 0.71
CA GLY A 128 -3.83 1.27 -0.05
C GLY A 128 -4.15 1.35 -1.54
N ASN A 129 -4.27 0.17 -2.16
CA ASN A 129 -4.56 -0.09 -3.58
C ASN A 129 -3.28 -0.16 -4.47
N GLU A 130 -2.95 0.90 -5.20
CA GLU A 130 -1.80 0.93 -6.12
C GLU A 130 -0.69 1.81 -5.53
N ASP A 131 0.56 1.35 -5.67
CA ASP A 131 1.80 2.06 -5.28
C ASP A 131 2.16 1.92 -3.79
N ASP A 132 3.24 2.56 -3.33
CA ASP A 132 3.86 2.24 -2.03
C ASP A 132 3.18 3.02 -0.89
N ASP A 133 2.29 2.37 -0.13
CA ASP A 133 1.44 3.02 0.86
C ASP A 133 1.95 2.93 2.31
N THR A 134 1.47 3.84 3.16
CA THR A 134 1.62 3.76 4.62
C THR A 134 0.25 3.81 5.29
N LEU A 135 -0.15 2.68 5.86
CA LEU A 135 -1.49 2.43 6.37
C LEU A 135 -1.48 2.10 7.87
N SER A 136 -2.49 2.57 8.60
CA SER A 136 -2.74 2.27 10.01
C SER A 136 -4.23 2.00 10.24
N GLY A 137 -4.55 0.91 10.95
CA GLY A 137 -5.91 0.63 11.43
C GLY A 137 -6.27 1.62 12.54
N GLY A 138 -5.56 1.52 13.67
CA GLY A 138 -5.68 2.44 14.79
C GLY A 138 -6.16 1.74 16.04
N ALA A 139 -7.35 2.08 16.53
CA ALA A 139 -7.91 1.50 17.73
C ALA A 139 -9.26 0.85 17.47
N GLY A 140 -9.29 -0.47 17.46
CA GLY A 140 -10.49 -1.26 17.23
C GLY A 140 -10.12 -2.54 16.50
N ILE A 141 -11.10 -3.22 15.91
CA ILE A 141 -10.84 -4.44 15.13
C ILE A 141 -10.81 -4.04 13.67
N ASP A 142 -9.61 -3.90 13.12
CA ASP A 142 -9.39 -3.28 11.82
C ASP A 142 -9.10 -4.30 10.72
N ALA A 143 -9.41 -3.91 9.48
CA ALA A 143 -9.00 -4.62 8.28
C ALA A 143 -8.12 -3.71 7.42
N VAL A 144 -6.82 -3.98 7.35
CA VAL A 144 -5.84 -3.17 6.63
C VAL A 144 -5.25 -3.96 5.46
N ASN A 145 -5.33 -3.42 4.24
CA ASN A 145 -4.87 -4.07 3.02
C ASN A 145 -3.99 -3.13 2.18
N GLY A 146 -2.75 -3.53 1.90
CA GLY A 146 -1.83 -2.78 1.04
C GLY A 146 -2.19 -2.88 -0.46
N ASP A 147 -2.59 -4.08 -0.88
CA ASP A 147 -2.87 -4.47 -2.27
C ASP A 147 -1.62 -4.58 -3.14
N SER A 148 -1.09 -3.51 -3.73
CA SER A 148 0.07 -3.61 -4.63
C SER A 148 1.03 -2.44 -4.46
N GLY A 149 2.31 -2.74 -4.30
CA GLY A 149 3.31 -1.75 -3.90
C GLY A 149 4.18 -2.31 -2.79
N ASP A 150 5.28 -1.65 -2.45
CA ASP A 150 6.06 -2.02 -1.25
C ASP A 150 5.47 -1.27 -0.03
N ASP A 151 4.50 -1.89 0.65
CA ASP A 151 3.64 -1.21 1.63
C ASP A 151 4.16 -1.26 3.07
N GLN A 152 3.69 -0.32 3.90
CA GLN A 152 3.89 -0.31 5.35
C GLN A 152 2.56 -0.28 6.09
N LEU A 153 2.24 -1.37 6.80
CA LEU A 153 0.97 -1.55 7.51
C LEU A 153 1.18 -1.64 9.03
N ALA A 154 0.24 -1.08 9.78
CA ALA A 154 0.12 -1.23 11.23
C ALA A 154 -1.35 -1.49 11.63
N GLY A 155 -1.61 -2.51 12.45
CA GLY A 155 -2.94 -2.73 13.06
C GLY A 155 -3.15 -1.81 14.26
N ASP A 156 -2.06 -1.60 15.01
CA ASP A 156 -1.97 -0.79 16.22
C ASP A 156 -2.62 -1.45 17.44
N SER A 157 -3.92 -1.32 17.68
CA SER A 157 -4.54 -1.95 18.86
C SER A 157 -5.91 -2.55 18.58
N GLY A 158 -6.04 -3.82 18.92
CA GLY A 158 -7.21 -4.65 18.73
C GLY A 158 -6.82 -5.95 18.05
N ASP A 159 -7.82 -6.75 17.67
CA ASP A 159 -7.58 -8.05 17.03
C ASP A 159 -7.74 -7.84 15.52
N ASP A 160 -6.65 -7.53 14.81
CA ASP A 160 -6.68 -6.96 13.47
C ASP A 160 -6.48 -8.01 12.36
N VAL A 161 -6.90 -7.67 11.14
CA VAL A 161 -6.65 -8.45 9.93
C VAL A 161 -5.82 -7.63 8.96
N LEU A 162 -4.59 -8.06 8.70
CA LEU A 162 -3.65 -7.34 7.87
C LEU A 162 -3.18 -8.16 6.66
N SER A 163 -3.14 -7.52 5.50
CA SER A 163 -2.67 -8.12 4.24
C SER A 163 -1.74 -7.15 3.52
N GLY A 164 -0.47 -7.54 3.32
CA GLY A 164 0.49 -6.80 2.51
C GLY A 164 0.03 -6.73 1.06
N GLY A 165 0.14 -7.84 0.34
CA GLY A 165 -0.38 -7.96 -1.02
C GLY A 165 0.73 -8.32 -2.00
N ASP A 166 0.78 -7.64 -3.14
CA ASP A 166 1.85 -7.78 -4.12
C ASP A 166 2.96 -6.79 -3.79
N GLY A 167 4.09 -7.20 -3.22
CA GLY A 167 5.05 -6.20 -2.75
C GLY A 167 6.14 -6.74 -1.85
N GLN A 168 7.17 -5.96 -1.56
CA GLN A 168 8.00 -6.23 -0.38
C GLN A 168 7.45 -5.44 0.81
N ASP A 169 6.54 -6.06 1.53
CA ASP A 169 5.73 -5.37 2.52
C ASP A 169 6.34 -5.41 3.91
N ARG A 170 5.94 -4.45 4.74
CA ARG A 170 6.22 -4.43 6.18
C ARG A 170 4.93 -4.32 6.95
N VAL A 171 4.56 -5.39 7.62
CA VAL A 171 3.31 -5.47 8.37
C VAL A 171 3.61 -5.66 9.85
N ARG A 172 2.96 -4.84 10.69
CA ARG A 172 2.98 -4.99 12.15
C ARG A 172 1.56 -5.11 12.67
N GLY A 173 1.29 -6.18 13.42
CA GLY A 173 -0.01 -6.41 14.08
C GLY A 173 -0.25 -5.35 15.13
N GLY A 174 0.48 -5.44 16.24
CA GLY A 174 0.46 -4.43 17.29
C GLY A 174 0.07 -5.05 18.62
N MET A 175 -1.06 -4.67 19.17
CA MET A 175 -1.56 -5.21 20.43
C MET A 175 -2.90 -5.89 20.23
N GLY A 176 -2.98 -7.19 20.47
CA GLY A 176 -4.18 -7.99 20.30
C GLY A 176 -3.88 -9.22 19.46
N ASP A 177 -4.87 -10.09 19.24
CA ASP A 177 -4.65 -11.34 18.53
C ASP A 177 -4.84 -11.11 17.01
N ASP A 178 -3.75 -10.95 16.27
CA ASP A 178 -3.78 -10.49 14.87
C ASP A 178 -3.68 -11.63 13.82
N ASP A 179 -4.31 -11.45 12.67
CA ASP A 179 -4.23 -12.35 11.49
C ASP A 179 -3.49 -11.61 10.35
N ILE A 180 -2.22 -11.96 10.14
CA ILE A 180 -1.28 -11.23 9.27
C ILE A 180 -0.86 -12.07 8.06
N ALA A 181 -0.98 -11.51 6.85
CA ALA A 181 -0.52 -12.12 5.61
C ALA A 181 0.43 -11.20 4.82
N GLY A 182 1.58 -11.71 4.39
CA GLY A 182 2.50 -11.03 3.46
C GLY A 182 1.99 -11.11 2.02
N ASN A 183 1.74 -12.34 1.56
CA ASN A 183 1.27 -12.74 0.23
C ASN A 183 2.37 -12.93 -0.81
N GLU A 184 2.64 -12.00 -1.72
CA GLU A 184 3.63 -12.17 -2.79
C GLU A 184 4.91 -11.37 -2.54
N GLN A 185 6.05 -12.00 -2.82
CA GLN A 185 7.41 -11.47 -2.64
C GLN A 185 7.90 -11.51 -1.19
N ASN A 186 8.97 -10.78 -0.89
CA ASN A 186 9.73 -10.98 0.33
C ASN A 186 9.28 -9.99 1.40
N ASP A 187 8.51 -10.48 2.34
CA ASP A 187 7.83 -9.64 3.32
C ASP A 187 8.50 -9.66 4.68
N ARG A 188 8.21 -8.64 5.48
CA ARG A 188 8.54 -8.62 6.91
C ARG A 188 7.26 -8.50 7.72
N LEU A 189 6.97 -9.52 8.53
CA LEU A 189 5.78 -9.60 9.37
C LEU A 189 6.17 -9.63 10.85
N ASP A 190 5.54 -8.78 11.66
CA ASP A 190 5.74 -8.71 13.12
C ASP A 190 4.37 -8.78 13.82
N GLY A 191 4.14 -9.79 14.66
CA GLY A 191 2.91 -9.87 15.47
C GLY A 191 2.89 -8.86 16.62
N ASP A 192 4.07 -8.42 17.09
CA ASP A 192 4.25 -7.59 18.28
C ASP A 192 3.71 -8.27 19.57
N GLY A 193 2.43 -8.17 19.92
CA GLY A 193 1.94 -8.75 21.17
C GLY A 193 0.48 -9.19 21.17
N GLY A 194 0.26 -10.46 21.51
CA GLY A 194 -1.02 -11.15 21.40
C GLY A 194 -0.78 -12.58 20.93
N ASP A 195 -1.83 -13.40 20.82
CA ASP A 195 -1.69 -14.73 20.22
C ASP A 195 -1.90 -14.62 18.69
N ASP A 196 -0.81 -14.40 17.94
CA ASP A 196 -0.90 -13.98 16.53
C ASP A 196 -0.85 -15.13 15.52
N VAL A 197 -1.36 -14.89 14.31
CA VAL A 197 -1.26 -15.79 13.16
C VAL A 197 -0.53 -15.09 12.01
N LEU A 198 0.68 -15.54 11.70
CA LEU A 198 1.49 -14.99 10.64
C LEU A 198 1.60 -15.96 9.46
N ASN A 199 1.44 -15.43 8.25
CA ASN A 199 1.49 -16.16 7.00
C ASN A 199 2.34 -15.38 5.98
N GLY A 200 3.58 -15.81 5.74
CA GLY A 200 4.51 -15.18 4.80
C GLY A 200 3.95 -15.21 3.38
N GLY A 201 3.80 -16.41 2.81
CA GLY A 201 3.15 -16.61 1.52
C GLY A 201 4.15 -17.11 0.48
N PHE A 202 4.38 -16.34 -0.57
CA PHE A 202 5.37 -16.64 -1.59
C PHE A 202 6.53 -15.67 -1.47
N GLY A 203 7.75 -16.16 -1.27
CA GLY A 203 8.92 -15.30 -1.16
C GLY A 203 9.84 -15.78 -0.06
N ASP A 204 10.98 -15.11 0.07
CA ASP A 204 11.85 -15.35 1.22
C ASP A 204 11.49 -14.34 2.31
N ASP A 205 10.69 -14.77 3.28
CA ASP A 205 10.04 -13.88 4.27
C ASP A 205 10.77 -13.82 5.62
N ASP A 206 10.64 -12.70 6.32
CA ASP A 206 11.08 -12.52 7.71
C ASP A 206 9.87 -12.41 8.66
N LEU A 207 9.60 -13.43 9.48
CA LEU A 207 8.42 -13.52 10.36
C LEU A 207 8.80 -13.54 11.84
N PHE A 208 8.20 -12.64 12.63
CA PHE A 208 8.41 -12.52 14.08
C PHE A 208 7.08 -12.62 14.81
N GLY A 209 6.92 -13.62 15.68
CA GLY A 209 5.69 -13.84 16.46
C GLY A 209 5.45 -12.74 17.49
N GLY A 210 6.45 -12.47 18.33
CA GLY A 210 6.38 -11.44 19.36
C GLY A 210 6.06 -12.03 20.75
N ASP A 211 5.31 -11.28 21.57
CA ASP A 211 4.87 -11.72 22.88
C ASP A 211 3.54 -12.49 22.77
N GLY A 212 3.52 -13.82 22.94
CA GLY A 212 2.26 -14.57 22.91
C GLY A 212 2.37 -16.03 22.52
N GLY A 213 1.26 -16.65 22.17
CA GLY A 213 1.19 -18.02 21.68
C GLY A 213 0.97 -18.08 20.19
N ASP A 214 2.03 -17.90 19.40
CA ASP A 214 1.87 -17.53 17.99
C ASP A 214 1.82 -18.73 17.04
N VAL A 215 1.24 -18.51 15.87
CA VAL A 215 1.25 -19.46 14.76
C VAL A 215 1.91 -18.84 13.53
N VAL A 216 3.16 -19.24 13.28
CA VAL A 216 3.98 -18.67 12.21
C VAL A 216 4.09 -19.65 11.03
N ARG A 217 3.80 -19.18 9.81
CA ARG A 217 3.87 -20.01 8.58
C ARG A 217 4.62 -19.25 7.50
N GLY A 218 5.79 -19.75 7.08
CA GLY A 218 6.54 -19.17 5.96
C GLY A 218 5.88 -19.49 4.61
N ASN A 219 5.62 -20.77 4.36
CA ASN A 219 5.09 -21.34 3.13
C ASN A 219 6.14 -21.47 2.02
N ASP A 220 6.00 -20.77 0.89
CA ASP A 220 6.81 -21.01 -0.30
C ASP A 220 8.00 -20.04 -0.36
N GLY A 221 9.17 -20.47 0.09
CA GLY A 221 10.44 -19.77 -0.12
C GLY A 221 11.39 -19.97 1.05
N ASP A 222 12.60 -19.41 0.98
CA ASP A 222 13.60 -19.63 2.03
C ASP A 222 13.37 -18.65 3.19
N ASP A 223 12.46 -18.99 4.11
CA ASP A 223 11.97 -18.08 5.15
C ASP A 223 12.87 -18.03 6.39
N GLN A 224 12.87 -16.88 7.07
CA GLN A 224 13.39 -16.71 8.42
C GLN A 224 12.23 -16.52 9.40
N MET A 225 12.12 -17.39 10.40
CA MET A 225 11.06 -17.33 11.41
C MET A 225 11.66 -17.28 12.83
N ASP A 226 11.07 -16.46 13.70
CA ASP A 226 11.31 -16.42 15.15
C ASP A 226 9.97 -16.23 15.87
N GLY A 227 9.51 -17.22 16.62
CA GLY A 227 8.29 -17.10 17.45
C GLY A 227 8.48 -16.18 18.66
N GLU A 228 9.71 -15.75 18.96
CA GLU A 228 10.07 -14.92 20.10
C GLU A 228 9.59 -15.43 21.46
N ALA A 229 8.60 -14.79 22.08
CA ALA A 229 8.27 -14.93 23.49
C ALA A 229 6.89 -15.58 23.73
N GLY A 230 6.82 -16.91 23.65
CA GLY A 230 5.82 -17.64 24.40
C GLY A 230 5.74 -19.11 24.06
N ASN A 231 4.60 -19.60 23.58
CA ASN A 231 4.44 -21.03 23.25
C ASN A 231 3.96 -21.18 21.81
N ASP A 232 4.92 -21.21 20.92
CA ASP A 232 4.66 -20.93 19.51
C ASP A 232 4.56 -22.21 18.68
N THR A 233 3.93 -22.10 17.52
CA THR A 233 3.81 -23.16 16.52
C THR A 233 4.22 -22.64 15.15
N GLY A 234 5.32 -23.15 14.62
CA GLY A 234 5.86 -22.75 13.32
C GLY A 234 5.76 -23.84 12.24
N ASN A 235 5.61 -23.43 10.98
CA ASN A 235 5.79 -24.28 9.81
C ASN A 235 6.37 -23.50 8.64
N GLY A 236 7.66 -23.71 8.34
CA GLY A 236 8.34 -23.01 7.26
C GLY A 236 7.86 -23.43 5.88
N GLY A 237 7.54 -24.70 5.65
CA GLY A 237 7.04 -25.17 4.35
C GLY A 237 8.02 -26.14 3.66
N PRO A 238 8.01 -26.21 2.31
CA PRO A 238 8.82 -27.17 1.56
C PRO A 238 10.27 -26.73 1.26
N ALA A 239 10.65 -25.49 1.60
CA ALA A 239 11.88 -24.84 1.17
C ALA A 239 12.99 -24.84 2.24
N GLY A 240 13.98 -23.96 2.10
CA GLY A 240 15.25 -23.93 2.85
C GLY A 240 15.21 -23.12 4.14
N ASP A 241 14.10 -23.19 4.87
CA ASP A 241 13.71 -22.30 5.96
C ASP A 241 14.68 -22.34 7.16
N VAL A 242 14.87 -21.18 7.79
CA VAL A 242 15.69 -20.95 8.97
C VAL A 242 14.81 -20.56 10.15
N ASP A 243 14.82 -21.42 11.16
CA ASP A 243 14.08 -21.19 12.39
C ASP A 243 15.02 -20.78 13.54
N VAL A 244 14.78 -19.61 14.12
CA VAL A 244 15.55 -19.08 15.25
C VAL A 244 14.82 -19.39 16.55
N CYS A 245 14.85 -20.66 16.98
CA CYS A 245 14.20 -21.09 18.22
C CYS A 245 14.77 -20.34 19.46
N SER A 246 14.02 -19.41 20.09
CA SER A 246 14.33 -18.88 21.43
C SER A 246 13.97 -19.93 22.51
N PRO A 247 14.77 -20.12 23.59
CA PRO A 247 14.71 -21.34 24.42
C PRO A 247 13.55 -21.43 25.45
N ALA A 248 12.33 -20.99 25.10
CA ALA A 248 11.15 -21.12 25.96
C ALA A 248 10.05 -21.98 25.29
N THR A 249 10.00 -23.27 25.67
CA THR A 249 8.80 -24.14 25.61
C THR A 249 7.97 -24.27 24.32
N GLU A 250 8.60 -24.11 23.17
CA GLU A 250 8.04 -24.39 21.86
C GLU A 250 7.59 -25.86 21.70
N THR A 251 6.34 -26.08 21.24
CA THR A 251 5.72 -27.42 21.24
C THR A 251 5.75 -28.09 19.87
N GLN A 252 5.98 -27.36 18.78
CA GLN A 252 6.04 -27.96 17.45
C GLN A 252 6.73 -27.05 16.42
N ILE A 253 8.02 -26.82 16.63
CA ILE A 253 8.93 -26.42 15.56
C ILE A 253 9.96 -27.54 15.42
N ASN A 254 10.22 -28.00 14.19
CA ASN A 254 11.29 -28.96 13.96
C ASN A 254 12.65 -28.23 14.06
N CYS A 255 13.07 -27.94 15.30
CA CYS A 255 14.47 -28.04 15.68
C CYS A 255 14.81 -29.55 15.88
#